data_AF-A0A3M2E098-F1
#
_entry.id   AF-A0A3M2E098-F1
#
_cell.length_a   1.000
_cell.length_b   1.000
_cell.length_c   1.000
_cell.angle_alpha   90.00
_cell.angle_beta   90.00
_cell.angle_gamma   90.00
#
_symmetry.space_group_name_H-M   'P 1'
#
loop_
_entity.id
_entity.type
_entity.pdbx_description
1 polymer ?
#
loop_
_entity_poly.entity_id
_entity_poly.type
_entity_poly.pdbx_seq_one_letter_code
_entity_poly.pdbx_strand_id
1 'polypeptide(L)'
;MVTKARQVTGPRVHVVTDADGLAAQVARVLEVRGIRTFVSATVADAVAEGAGPVAYAPTTPPTPDDAAVLAPACARAAAGGHPVAVLAAYERAGGDAAARRAAALAHLRAHGAVVCADPDTWLELLALLSAYGLPPGPRVAVVAPPGTWLALSATALASEPTAAGDRAAPLYRDAAGAGPADVALVDRAELAGRAPTRVGNALVVPVVGRAEALVAGSAVALVGLRAAIAAATLAGRCAQRIAAGLGPAAPGDADVPLDVDDERFDRQLRQLVGRAGDHETKVMLRAWGVPVTRQAVAATPSAATRLAKRAGFPVQVKPWSADAPPEPDGCPVEVDLWNAPDVRRAFVTVTREAGLPEGSPVIVRETPPAGREVRAQIVRDDALGWTAVVHVAGAPPVAAPAPLRAVDAAELVRAVEATRAGDAEPDRDALAELLVRASHMVAVHDDAFDRLDLARVIVAPRGEGAVVVDARASLSRRSPR
;
A
#
# COMPACT_ATOMS: atom_id res chain seq x y z
N MET A 1 -25.95 41.75 19.94
CA MET A 1 -25.20 42.18 18.73
C MET A 1 -24.19 41.10 18.40
N VAL A 2 -24.53 40.22 17.46
CA VAL A 2 -23.64 39.15 16.98
C VAL A 2 -22.85 39.75 15.82
N THR A 3 -21.57 40.00 16.04
CA THR A 3 -20.65 40.50 15.00
C THR A 3 -20.55 39.43 13.93
N LYS A 4 -21.16 39.66 12.76
CA LYS A 4 -20.99 38.83 11.56
C LYS A 4 -19.49 38.67 11.31
N ALA A 5 -18.96 37.48 11.56
CA ALA A 5 -17.64 37.08 11.11
C ALA A 5 -17.57 37.33 9.61
N ARG A 6 -16.77 38.32 9.20
CA ARG A 6 -16.45 38.59 7.80
C ARG A 6 -15.97 37.27 7.23
N GLN A 7 -16.70 36.67 6.29
CA GLN A 7 -16.21 35.51 5.55
C GLN A 7 -14.92 35.92 4.86
N VAL A 8 -13.80 35.53 5.45
CA VAL A 8 -12.46 35.83 4.96
C VAL A 8 -12.26 34.98 3.71
N THR A 9 -12.41 35.58 2.52
CA THR A 9 -12.30 34.93 1.20
C THR A 9 -10.83 34.70 0.81
N GLY A 10 -10.48 33.53 0.27
CA GLY A 10 -9.13 33.19 -0.25
C GLY A 10 -8.51 31.90 0.34
N PRO A 11 -7.47 31.33 -0.31
CA PRO A 11 -6.80 30.09 0.12
C PRO A 11 -6.29 30.16 1.55
N ARG A 12 -6.41 29.06 2.29
CA ARG A 12 -5.99 28.96 3.69
C ARG A 12 -5.52 27.56 4.08
N VAL A 13 -4.64 27.49 5.07
CA VAL A 13 -4.13 26.25 5.70
C VAL A 13 -4.15 26.41 7.22
N HIS A 14 -4.55 25.37 7.93
CA HIS A 14 -4.27 25.25 9.37
C HIS A 14 -3.00 24.43 9.56
N VAL A 15 -2.07 24.91 10.38
CA VAL A 15 -0.80 24.25 10.69
C VAL A 15 -0.86 23.72 12.11
N VAL A 16 -0.60 22.43 12.26
CA VAL A 16 -0.53 21.71 13.53
C VAL A 16 0.83 21.03 13.60
N THR A 17 1.67 21.47 14.53
CA THR A 17 3.04 20.99 14.69
C THR A 17 3.49 21.24 16.12
N ASP A 18 4.28 20.31 16.65
CA ASP A 18 5.02 20.40 17.91
C ASP A 18 6.49 20.81 17.69
N ALA A 19 6.96 20.86 16.43
CA ALA A 19 8.27 21.39 16.09
C ALA A 19 8.37 22.92 16.23
N ASP A 20 9.32 23.36 17.06
CA ASP A 20 9.63 24.77 17.28
C ASP A 20 9.98 25.51 15.98
N GLY A 21 9.30 26.64 15.74
CA GLY A 21 9.56 27.51 14.59
C GLY A 21 9.08 26.98 13.24
N LEU A 22 8.71 25.69 13.11
CA LEU A 22 8.24 25.10 11.85
C LEU A 22 6.97 25.81 11.34
N ALA A 23 6.02 26.09 12.22
CA ALA A 23 4.79 26.81 11.85
C ALA A 23 5.09 28.18 11.19
N ALA A 24 6.06 28.92 11.73
CA ALA A 24 6.47 30.22 11.19
C ALA A 24 7.20 30.09 9.83
N GLN A 25 7.96 29.01 9.64
CA GLN A 25 8.60 28.73 8.35
C GLN A 25 7.57 28.38 7.27
N VAL A 26 6.61 27.50 7.60
CA VAL A 26 5.51 27.13 6.70
C VAL A 26 4.68 28.36 6.33
N ALA A 27 4.34 29.21 7.31
CA ALA A 27 3.66 30.49 7.08
C ALA A 27 4.40 31.34 6.06
N ARG A 28 5.71 31.57 6.26
CA ARG A 28 6.52 32.38 5.34
C ARG A 28 6.52 31.84 3.91
N VAL A 29 6.58 30.52 3.73
CA VAL A 29 6.60 29.89 2.40
C VAL A 29 5.23 29.99 1.71
N LEU A 30 4.15 29.78 2.44
CA LEU A 30 2.79 29.77 1.89
C LEU A 30 2.22 31.18 1.66
N GLU A 31 2.55 32.14 2.53
CA GLU A 31 2.06 33.52 2.43
C GLU A 31 2.60 34.25 1.19
N VAL A 32 3.84 33.96 0.78
CA VAL A 32 4.41 34.46 -0.50
C VAL A 32 3.59 34.01 -1.71
N ARG A 33 2.90 32.87 -1.59
CA ARG A 33 2.01 32.32 -2.61
C ARG A 33 0.57 32.83 -2.47
N GLY A 34 0.28 33.72 -1.50
CA GLY A 34 -1.06 34.22 -1.22
C GLY A 34 -1.94 33.25 -0.44
N ILE A 35 -1.36 32.25 0.23
CA ILE A 35 -2.08 31.29 1.09
C ILE A 35 -1.91 31.73 2.53
N ARG A 36 -3.01 31.95 3.24
CA ARG A 36 -2.96 32.33 4.66
C ARG A 36 -2.80 31.11 5.54
N THR A 37 -1.98 31.23 6.57
CA THR A 37 -1.78 30.17 7.56
C THR A 37 -2.37 30.53 8.90
N PHE A 38 -3.01 29.56 9.54
CA PHE A 38 -3.52 29.61 10.90
C PHE A 38 -2.80 28.54 11.70
N VAL A 39 -2.54 28.78 12.98
CA VAL A 39 -1.93 27.77 13.87
C VAL A 39 -3.00 27.28 14.81
N SER A 40 -3.18 25.97 14.87
CA SER A 40 -4.14 25.30 15.77
C SER A 40 -3.40 24.34 16.69
N ALA A 41 -3.92 24.13 17.90
CA ALA A 41 -3.27 23.28 18.91
C ALA A 41 -3.33 21.79 18.53
N THR A 42 -4.46 21.35 17.98
CA THR A 42 -4.65 19.95 17.56
C THR A 42 -5.24 19.86 16.15
N VAL A 43 -5.12 18.68 15.53
CA VAL A 43 -5.77 18.39 14.24
C VAL A 43 -7.30 18.47 14.37
N ALA A 44 -7.87 18.06 15.50
CA ALA A 44 -9.30 18.14 15.73
C ALA A 44 -9.80 19.59 15.76
N ASP A 45 -9.07 20.48 16.45
CA ASP A 45 -9.38 21.91 16.50
C ASP A 45 -9.28 22.54 15.10
N ALA A 46 -8.20 22.25 14.37
CA ALA A 46 -7.99 22.73 13.01
C ALA A 46 -9.16 22.34 12.07
N VAL A 47 -9.63 21.09 12.16
CA VAL A 47 -10.77 20.59 11.37
C VAL A 47 -12.09 21.25 11.79
N ALA A 48 -12.27 21.57 13.07
CA ALA A 48 -13.47 22.25 13.56
C ALA A 48 -13.50 23.76 13.20
N GLU A 49 -12.33 24.40 13.14
CA GLU A 49 -12.17 25.84 12.94
C GLU A 49 -12.37 26.31 11.49
N GLY A 50 -12.24 25.45 10.47
CA GLY A 50 -12.31 25.98 9.11
C GLY A 50 -12.27 25.02 7.92
N ALA A 51 -12.72 25.57 6.79
CA ALA A 51 -12.86 24.94 5.47
C ALA A 51 -11.56 25.05 4.63
N GLY A 52 -10.47 24.48 5.11
CA GLY A 52 -9.19 24.40 4.39
C GLY A 52 -8.37 23.19 4.84
N PRO A 53 -7.38 22.73 4.06
CA PRO A 53 -6.57 21.57 4.44
C PRO A 53 -5.77 21.83 5.71
N VAL A 54 -5.46 20.74 6.43
CA VAL A 54 -4.66 20.77 7.65
C VAL A 54 -3.26 20.27 7.35
N ALA A 55 -2.26 21.12 7.53
CA ALA A 55 -0.85 20.79 7.54
C ALA A 55 -0.48 20.20 8.91
N TYR A 56 -0.32 18.88 9.00
CA TYR A 56 0.10 18.19 10.21
C TYR A 56 1.55 17.71 10.09
N ALA A 57 2.41 18.18 10.98
CA ALA A 57 3.83 17.83 10.98
C ALA A 57 4.29 17.47 12.40
N PRO A 58 4.02 16.24 12.87
CA PRO A 58 4.47 15.80 14.19
C PRO A 58 5.97 15.49 14.18
N THR A 59 6.67 15.80 15.28
CA THR A 59 8.10 15.48 15.44
C THR A 59 8.34 13.99 15.66
N THR A 60 7.38 13.29 16.24
CA THR A 60 7.44 11.84 16.47
C THR A 60 6.50 11.10 15.50
N PRO A 61 6.88 9.89 15.04
CA PRO A 61 5.98 9.06 14.26
C PRO A 61 4.76 8.68 15.10
N PRO A 62 3.52 8.84 14.59
CA PRO A 62 2.33 8.43 15.30
C PRO A 62 2.36 6.92 15.57
N THR A 63 2.03 6.54 16.80
CA THR A 63 1.78 5.15 17.18
C THR A 63 0.43 4.66 16.64
N PRO A 64 0.14 3.34 16.68
CA PRO A 64 -1.20 2.83 16.38
C PRO A 64 -2.32 3.53 17.19
N ASP A 65 -2.10 3.78 18.49
CA ASP A 65 -3.07 4.48 19.33
C ASP A 65 -3.27 5.94 18.88
N ASP A 66 -2.18 6.66 18.59
CA ASP A 66 -2.26 8.04 18.07
C ASP A 66 -3.04 8.07 16.74
N ALA A 67 -2.78 7.10 15.86
CA ALA A 67 -3.45 7.00 14.58
C ALA A 67 -4.96 6.73 14.72
N ALA A 68 -5.35 5.86 15.66
CA ALA A 68 -6.75 5.59 15.97
C ALA A 68 -7.47 6.84 16.50
N VAL A 69 -6.81 7.65 17.33
CA VAL A 69 -7.36 8.92 17.85
C VAL A 69 -7.49 9.99 16.75
N LEU A 70 -6.52 10.06 15.84
CA LEU A 70 -6.49 11.06 14.75
C LEU A 70 -7.42 10.70 13.58
N ALA A 71 -7.67 9.41 13.33
CA ALA A 71 -8.43 8.92 12.19
C ALA A 71 -9.82 9.56 12.02
N PRO A 72 -10.66 9.72 13.07
CA PRO A 72 -11.96 10.39 12.94
C PRO A 72 -11.85 11.84 12.47
N ALA A 73 -10.81 12.59 12.89
CA ALA A 73 -10.58 13.96 12.43
C ALA A 73 -10.15 13.97 10.95
N CYS A 74 -9.28 13.05 10.55
CA CYS A 74 -8.87 12.88 9.16
C CYS A 74 -10.08 12.57 8.25
N ALA A 75 -10.95 11.66 8.68
CA ALA A 75 -12.13 11.28 7.90
C ALA A 75 -13.11 12.45 7.74
N ARG A 76 -13.35 13.23 8.80
CA ARG A 76 -14.17 14.46 8.73
C ARG A 76 -13.57 15.49 7.79
N ALA A 77 -12.25 15.72 7.87
CA ALA A 77 -11.53 16.66 7.01
C ALA A 77 -11.64 16.25 5.52
N ALA A 78 -11.42 14.96 5.25
CA ALA A 78 -11.54 14.38 3.91
C ALA A 78 -12.97 14.48 3.35
N ALA A 79 -13.99 14.20 4.15
CA ALA A 79 -15.39 14.37 3.76
C ALA A 79 -15.75 15.83 3.44
N GLY A 80 -15.08 16.78 4.09
CA GLY A 80 -15.16 18.21 3.78
C GLY A 80 -14.37 18.66 2.54
N GLY A 81 -13.70 17.75 1.84
CA GLY A 81 -12.85 18.07 0.67
C GLY A 81 -11.49 18.67 1.02
N HIS A 82 -11.12 18.63 2.30
CA HIS A 82 -9.93 19.29 2.85
C HIS A 82 -9.12 18.29 3.70
N PRO A 83 -8.45 17.31 3.08
CA PRO A 83 -7.78 16.26 3.82
C PRO A 83 -6.62 16.79 4.67
N VAL A 84 -6.27 16.05 5.71
CA VAL A 84 -5.09 16.31 6.53
C VAL A 84 -3.85 15.86 5.77
N ALA A 85 -2.93 16.77 5.49
CA ALA A 85 -1.64 16.48 4.89
C ALA A 85 -0.60 16.22 6.00
N VAL A 86 -0.17 14.98 6.15
CA VAL A 86 0.78 14.53 7.19
C VAL A 86 2.19 14.50 6.64
N LEU A 87 3.11 15.25 7.27
CA LEU A 87 4.54 15.17 7.01
C LEU A 87 5.14 14.02 7.84
N ALA A 88 5.44 12.91 7.19
CA ALA A 88 5.99 11.68 7.76
C ALA A 88 7.49 11.51 7.47
N ALA A 89 8.27 12.57 7.68
CA ALA A 89 9.71 12.60 7.47
C ALA A 89 10.47 12.10 8.71
N TYR A 90 10.47 10.78 8.94
CA TYR A 90 11.04 10.17 10.14
C TYR A 90 12.32 9.38 9.87
N GLU A 91 13.16 9.22 10.89
CA GLU A 91 14.31 8.30 10.85
C GLU A 91 13.88 6.86 10.57
N ARG A 92 14.68 6.10 9.83
CA ARG A 92 14.35 4.71 9.48
C ARG A 92 14.27 3.84 10.72
N ALA A 93 13.18 3.10 10.85
CA ALA A 93 13.04 2.02 11.83
C ALA A 93 13.32 0.66 11.18
N GLY A 94 13.70 -0.33 11.99
CA GLY A 94 13.82 -1.73 11.59
C GLY A 94 12.78 -2.62 12.28
N GLY A 95 12.59 -3.83 11.76
CA GLY A 95 11.75 -4.87 12.38
C GLY A 95 10.32 -4.43 12.70
N ASP A 96 9.81 -4.85 13.85
CA ASP A 96 8.43 -4.61 14.29
C ASP A 96 8.07 -3.14 14.43
N ALA A 97 9.03 -2.29 14.83
CA ALA A 97 8.80 -0.85 14.93
C ALA A 97 8.50 -0.22 13.57
N ALA A 98 9.15 -0.70 12.50
CA ALA A 98 8.85 -0.26 11.14
C ALA A 98 7.47 -0.72 10.68
N ALA A 99 7.08 -1.97 11.01
CA ALA A 99 5.76 -2.50 10.68
C ALA A 99 4.63 -1.75 11.41
N ARG A 100 4.77 -1.50 12.72
CA ARG A 100 3.80 -0.71 13.51
C ARG A 100 3.64 0.71 12.99
N ARG A 101 4.76 1.35 12.62
CA ARG A 101 4.71 2.69 12.00
C ARG A 101 4.02 2.67 10.65
N ALA A 102 4.32 1.69 9.80
CA ALA A 102 3.66 1.52 8.51
C ALA A 102 2.14 1.35 8.70
N ALA A 103 1.72 0.55 9.69
CA ALA A 103 0.32 0.34 10.06
C ALA A 103 -0.37 1.65 10.49
N ALA A 104 0.23 2.40 11.41
CA ALA A 104 -0.31 3.68 11.88
C ALA A 104 -0.51 4.70 10.73
N LEU A 105 0.52 4.90 9.90
CA LEU A 105 0.45 5.81 8.76
C LEU A 105 -0.54 5.33 7.70
N ALA A 106 -0.63 4.02 7.47
CA ALA A 106 -1.60 3.45 6.54
C ALA A 106 -3.03 3.60 7.04
N HIS A 107 -3.27 3.46 8.35
CA HIS A 107 -4.56 3.67 8.96
C HIS A 107 -5.03 5.12 8.79
N LEU A 108 -4.16 6.12 9.02
CA LEU A 108 -4.47 7.52 8.73
C LEU A 108 -4.81 7.74 7.25
N ARG A 109 -4.04 7.12 6.35
CA ARG A 109 -4.26 7.22 4.90
C ARG A 109 -5.60 6.63 4.47
N ALA A 110 -5.98 5.46 5.02
CA ALA A 110 -7.27 4.83 4.78
C ALA A 110 -8.43 5.69 5.30
N HIS A 111 -8.19 6.53 6.31
CA HIS A 111 -9.15 7.51 6.83
C HIS A 111 -9.01 8.89 6.18
N GLY A 112 -8.43 8.97 4.99
CA GLY A 112 -8.47 10.17 4.15
C GLY A 112 -7.34 11.18 4.41
N ALA A 113 -6.34 10.85 5.23
CA ALA A 113 -5.12 11.65 5.31
C ALA A 113 -4.24 11.46 4.07
N VAL A 114 -3.49 12.49 3.71
CA VAL A 114 -2.44 12.43 2.68
C VAL A 114 -1.09 12.38 3.37
N VAL A 115 -0.46 11.21 3.38
CA VAL A 115 0.84 10.99 4.03
C VAL A 115 1.98 11.22 3.04
N CYS A 116 2.92 12.10 3.38
CA CYS A 116 4.08 12.45 2.55
C CYS A 116 5.37 12.41 3.37
N ALA A 117 6.43 11.81 2.85
CA ALA A 117 7.73 11.76 3.53
C ALA A 117 8.69 12.89 3.11
N ASP A 118 8.42 13.54 1.98
CA ASP A 118 9.25 14.59 1.40
C ASP A 118 8.69 15.99 1.72
N PRO A 119 9.45 16.88 2.39
CA PRO A 119 8.98 18.22 2.76
C PRO A 119 8.58 19.09 1.57
N ASP A 120 9.31 19.02 0.45
CA ASP A 120 9.01 19.82 -0.74
C ASP A 120 7.66 19.39 -1.34
N THR A 121 7.47 18.09 -1.53
CA THR A 121 6.19 17.51 -1.95
C THR A 121 5.06 17.86 -1.00
N TRP A 122 5.31 17.87 0.31
CA TRP A 122 4.30 18.24 1.31
C TRP A 122 3.90 19.72 1.21
N LEU A 123 4.84 20.63 0.99
CA LEU A 123 4.54 22.05 0.75
C LEU A 123 3.75 22.26 -0.55
N GLU A 124 4.12 21.58 -1.63
CA GLU A 124 3.39 21.64 -2.90
C GLU A 124 1.99 21.03 -2.79
N LEU A 125 1.82 19.97 -2.00
CA LEU A 125 0.52 19.39 -1.68
C LEU A 125 -0.37 20.40 -0.94
N LEU A 126 0.16 21.11 0.05
CA LEU A 126 -0.58 22.16 0.75
C LEU A 126 -1.00 23.29 -0.19
N ALA A 127 -0.10 23.74 -1.08
CA ALA A 127 -0.41 24.75 -2.07
C ALA A 127 -1.50 24.29 -3.05
N LEU A 128 -1.41 23.05 -3.54
CA LEU A 128 -2.40 22.43 -4.41
C LEU A 128 -3.77 22.36 -3.74
N LEU A 129 -3.85 21.75 -2.55
CA LEU A 129 -5.12 21.53 -1.85
C LEU A 129 -5.78 22.85 -1.44
N SER A 130 -4.99 23.86 -1.05
CA SER A 130 -5.52 25.15 -0.59
C SER A 130 -6.09 26.01 -1.70
N ALA A 131 -5.49 25.93 -2.89
CA ALA A 131 -5.84 26.80 -4.02
C ALA A 131 -6.76 26.12 -5.04
N TYR A 132 -6.62 24.81 -5.23
CA TYR A 132 -7.30 24.05 -6.29
C TYR A 132 -8.20 22.93 -5.74
N GLY A 133 -7.99 22.49 -4.50
CA GLY A 133 -8.72 21.39 -3.88
C GLY A 133 -8.24 20.02 -4.37
N LEU A 134 -9.02 18.99 -4.05
CA LEU A 134 -8.72 17.62 -4.47
C LEU A 134 -8.93 17.43 -5.98
N PRO A 135 -7.95 16.84 -6.69
CA PRO A 135 -8.16 16.41 -8.07
C PRO A 135 -9.07 15.18 -8.13
N PRO A 136 -9.73 14.91 -9.28
CA PRO A 136 -10.58 13.72 -9.42
C PRO A 136 -9.84 12.37 -9.30
N GLY A 137 -8.52 12.38 -9.51
CA GLY A 137 -7.69 11.19 -9.52
C GLY A 137 -6.20 11.53 -9.67
N PRO A 138 -5.32 10.52 -9.72
CA PRO A 138 -3.87 10.70 -9.67
C PRO A 138 -3.21 10.83 -11.05
N ARG A 139 -3.96 10.83 -12.17
CA ARG A 139 -3.35 10.88 -13.51
C ARG A 139 -2.89 12.29 -13.81
N VAL A 140 -1.57 12.48 -13.81
CA VAL A 140 -0.94 13.78 -14.09
C VAL A 140 -0.54 13.87 -15.57
N ALA A 141 -0.85 14.98 -16.21
CA ALA A 141 -0.31 15.38 -17.50
C ALA A 141 0.57 16.61 -17.33
N VAL A 142 1.65 16.70 -18.12
CA VAL A 142 2.44 17.92 -18.24
C VAL A 142 2.14 18.56 -19.58
N VAL A 143 1.78 19.84 -19.57
CA VAL A 143 1.45 20.60 -20.77
C VAL A 143 2.44 21.76 -20.89
N ALA A 144 3.34 21.67 -21.85
CA ALA A 144 4.41 22.64 -22.01
C ALA A 144 4.83 22.79 -23.49
N PRO A 145 5.00 24.02 -23.99
CA PRO A 145 5.57 24.23 -25.32
C PRO A 145 7.01 23.68 -25.41
N PRO A 146 7.45 23.19 -26.58
CA PRO A 146 8.82 22.73 -26.78
C PRO A 146 9.86 23.81 -26.44
N GLY A 147 10.94 23.43 -25.78
CA GLY A 147 12.05 24.33 -25.42
C GLY A 147 11.86 25.12 -24.12
N THR A 148 10.67 25.06 -23.50
CA THR A 148 10.45 25.60 -22.15
C THR A 148 11.17 24.77 -21.08
N TRP A 149 11.44 25.38 -19.92
CA TRP A 149 12.05 24.68 -18.79
C TRP A 149 11.19 23.47 -18.35
N LEU A 150 9.86 23.60 -18.43
CA LEU A 150 8.91 22.57 -18.04
C LEU A 150 8.96 21.39 -19.03
N ALA A 151 9.00 21.67 -20.33
CA ALA A 151 9.14 20.63 -21.36
C ALA A 151 10.48 19.89 -21.25
N LEU A 152 11.58 20.61 -21.01
CA LEU A 152 12.91 20.01 -20.81
C LEU A 152 12.96 19.16 -19.54
N SER A 153 12.37 19.65 -18.44
CA SER A 153 12.29 18.92 -17.17
C SER A 153 11.44 17.65 -17.30
N ALA A 154 10.29 17.73 -17.98
CA ALA A 154 9.43 16.57 -18.26
C ALA A 154 10.14 15.55 -19.14
N THR A 155 10.88 15.99 -20.16
CA THR A 155 11.67 15.12 -21.04
C THR A 155 12.79 14.43 -20.27
N ALA A 156 13.49 15.15 -19.40
CA ALA A 156 14.51 14.57 -18.53
C ALA A 156 13.91 13.49 -17.62
N LEU A 157 12.82 13.81 -16.91
CA LEU A 157 12.11 12.85 -16.05
C LEU A 157 11.61 11.61 -16.82
N ALA A 158 11.08 11.80 -18.03
CA ALA A 158 10.62 10.69 -18.87
C ALA A 158 11.78 9.82 -19.39
N SER A 159 12.99 10.37 -19.42
CA SER A 159 14.22 9.70 -19.84
C SER A 159 14.98 9.07 -18.66
N GLU A 160 14.45 9.12 -17.44
CA GLU A 160 15.02 8.46 -16.26
C GLU A 160 14.71 6.94 -16.11
N PRO A 161 14.06 6.16 -17.02
CA PRO A 161 13.51 4.88 -16.61
C PRO A 161 14.62 3.86 -16.34
N THR A 162 14.86 3.57 -15.06
CA THR A 162 14.94 2.22 -14.43
C THR A 162 15.38 2.33 -12.97
N ALA A 163 14.43 2.60 -12.07
CA ALA A 163 14.60 2.37 -10.63
C ALA A 163 13.29 2.23 -9.84
N ALA A 164 12.16 2.76 -10.32
CA ALA A 164 10.92 2.86 -9.52
C ALA A 164 9.64 2.29 -10.19
N GLY A 165 9.71 1.75 -11.41
CA GLY A 165 8.55 1.14 -12.09
C GLY A 165 7.33 2.07 -12.35
N ASP A 166 7.46 3.38 -12.10
CA ASP A 166 6.42 4.37 -12.35
C ASP A 166 6.48 4.89 -13.80
N ARG A 167 5.31 4.99 -14.46
CA ARG A 167 5.20 5.67 -15.76
C ARG A 167 5.37 7.16 -15.56
N ALA A 168 6.33 7.77 -16.28
CA ALA A 168 6.48 9.21 -16.30
C ALA A 168 5.18 9.90 -16.76
N ALA A 169 4.89 11.07 -16.18
CA ALA A 169 3.71 11.85 -16.56
C ALA A 169 3.80 12.21 -18.06
N PRO A 170 2.78 11.91 -18.88
CA PRO A 170 2.81 12.20 -20.32
C PRO A 170 2.97 13.70 -20.58
N LEU A 171 3.83 14.03 -21.55
CA LEU A 171 4.11 15.39 -22.00
C LEU A 171 3.27 15.72 -23.25
N TYR A 172 2.47 16.77 -23.16
CA TYR A 172 1.64 17.30 -24.24
C TYR A 172 2.09 18.71 -24.64
N ARG A 173 1.90 19.05 -25.92
CA ARG A 173 2.24 20.36 -26.46
C ARG A 173 1.22 21.44 -26.10
N ASP A 174 -0.06 21.06 -25.98
CA ASP A 174 -1.16 21.96 -25.61
C ASP A 174 -2.14 21.26 -24.66
N ALA A 175 -2.95 22.05 -23.95
CA ALA A 175 -3.96 21.53 -23.03
C ALA A 175 -5.16 20.89 -23.76
N ALA A 176 -5.35 21.23 -25.04
CA ALA A 176 -6.43 20.71 -25.88
C ALA A 176 -6.20 19.26 -26.33
N GLY A 177 -4.94 18.82 -26.38
CA GLY A 177 -4.50 17.47 -26.71
C GLY A 177 -4.09 16.62 -25.50
N ALA A 178 -4.22 17.15 -24.27
CA ALA A 178 -4.04 16.35 -23.05
C ALA A 178 -5.10 15.24 -23.04
N GLY A 179 -4.67 13.97 -22.95
CA GLY A 179 -5.56 12.81 -22.79
C GLY A 179 -6.40 12.89 -21.51
N PRO A 180 -7.04 11.79 -21.05
CA PRO A 180 -7.86 11.81 -19.83
C PRO A 180 -6.97 11.93 -18.58
N ALA A 181 -6.47 13.13 -18.30
CA ALA A 181 -5.76 13.49 -17.10
C ALA A 181 -6.73 13.98 -16.02
N ASP A 182 -6.34 13.83 -14.77
CA ASP A 182 -7.07 14.37 -13.62
C ASP A 182 -6.42 15.68 -13.15
N VAL A 183 -5.14 15.89 -13.47
CA VAL A 183 -4.38 17.12 -13.24
C VAL A 183 -3.52 17.43 -14.47
N ALA A 184 -3.59 18.66 -14.96
CA ALA A 184 -2.72 19.21 -15.99
C ALA A 184 -1.77 20.24 -15.35
N LEU A 185 -0.49 19.90 -15.30
CA LEU A 185 0.59 20.79 -14.87
C LEU A 185 1.03 21.64 -16.08
N VAL A 186 0.89 22.95 -15.97
CA VAL A 186 1.13 23.90 -17.07
C VAL A 186 2.17 24.93 -16.69
N ASP A 187 2.96 25.39 -17.68
CA ASP A 187 3.92 26.47 -17.43
C ASP A 187 3.16 27.74 -17.08
N ARG A 188 3.48 28.34 -15.92
CA ARG A 188 2.85 29.58 -15.47
C ARG A 188 3.00 30.70 -16.49
N ALA A 189 4.15 30.84 -17.15
CA ALA A 189 4.42 31.94 -18.08
C ALA A 189 3.48 31.90 -19.30
N GLU A 190 3.09 30.70 -19.72
CA GLU A 190 2.17 30.48 -20.83
C GLU A 190 0.71 30.74 -20.46
N LEU A 191 0.40 30.78 -19.16
CA LEU A 191 -0.92 31.14 -18.63
C LEU A 191 -1.06 32.64 -18.36
N ALA A 192 -0.49 33.52 -19.19
CA ALA A 192 -0.41 34.98 -19.00
C ALA A 192 -1.78 35.74 -19.00
N GLY A 193 -2.81 35.19 -18.35
CA GLY A 193 -4.17 35.70 -18.17
C GLY A 193 -4.98 34.86 -17.15
N ARG A 194 -6.32 34.99 -17.15
CA ARG A 194 -7.21 34.09 -16.37
C ARG A 194 -7.33 32.73 -17.08
N ALA A 195 -6.35 31.86 -16.86
CA ALA A 195 -6.48 30.47 -17.27
C ALA A 195 -7.69 29.80 -16.59
N PRO A 196 -8.39 28.88 -17.26
CA PRO A 196 -9.45 28.13 -16.62
C PRO A 196 -8.85 27.27 -15.50
N THR A 197 -9.53 27.18 -14.36
CA THR A 197 -9.09 26.31 -13.24
C THR A 197 -9.29 24.82 -13.55
N ARG A 198 -10.05 24.51 -14.61
CA ARG A 198 -10.32 23.15 -15.09
C ARG A 198 -10.39 23.07 -16.61
N VAL A 199 -9.96 21.93 -17.17
CA VAL A 199 -10.21 21.54 -18.56
C VAL A 199 -10.89 20.18 -18.54
N GLY A 200 -12.16 20.12 -18.94
CA GLY A 200 -13.01 18.97 -18.63
C GLY A 200 -13.06 18.72 -17.13
N ASN A 201 -12.70 17.51 -16.69
CA ASN A 201 -12.62 17.18 -15.26
C ASN A 201 -11.24 17.50 -14.65
N ALA A 202 -10.20 17.71 -15.47
CA ALA A 202 -8.84 17.90 -15.01
C ALA A 202 -8.66 19.24 -14.30
N LEU A 203 -7.97 19.26 -13.16
CA LEU A 203 -7.49 20.49 -12.54
C LEU A 203 -6.33 21.06 -13.37
N VAL A 204 -6.36 22.36 -13.68
CA VAL A 204 -5.24 23.04 -14.33
C VAL A 204 -4.42 23.76 -13.26
N VAL A 205 -3.17 23.31 -13.09
CA VAL A 205 -2.31 23.78 -12.01
C VAL A 205 -1.04 24.40 -12.60
N PRO A 206 -0.80 25.71 -12.41
CA PRO A 206 0.42 26.37 -12.83
C PRO A 206 1.63 25.85 -12.06
N VAL A 207 2.74 25.63 -12.78
CA VAL A 207 4.04 25.25 -12.19
C VAL A 207 5.09 26.26 -12.62
N VAL A 208 6.02 26.57 -11.71
CA VAL A 208 7.24 27.34 -11.97
C VAL A 208 8.47 26.51 -11.66
N GLY A 209 9.57 26.78 -12.35
CA GLY A 209 10.81 26.02 -12.15
C GLY A 209 11.48 26.30 -10.80
N ARG A 210 11.30 27.50 -10.26
CA ARG A 210 11.93 27.96 -9.01
C ARG A 210 11.06 28.97 -8.27
N ALA A 211 11.27 29.10 -6.96
CA ALA A 211 10.45 29.95 -6.10
C ALA A 211 10.55 31.44 -6.44
N GLU A 212 11.68 31.91 -6.99
CA GLU A 212 11.89 33.30 -7.40
C GLU A 212 11.01 33.71 -8.60
N ALA A 213 10.48 32.74 -9.33
CA ALA A 213 9.54 32.98 -10.42
C ALA A 213 8.08 33.11 -9.94
N LEU A 214 7.83 33.01 -8.64
CA LEU A 214 6.52 33.32 -8.06
C LEU A 214 6.25 34.83 -8.16
N VAL A 215 5.06 35.18 -8.63
CA VAL A 215 4.64 36.57 -8.80
C VAL A 215 3.56 36.89 -7.77
N ALA A 216 3.82 37.86 -6.90
CA ALA A 216 2.84 38.28 -5.88
C ALA A 216 1.52 38.74 -6.53
N GLY A 217 0.39 38.38 -5.93
CA GLY A 217 -0.95 38.78 -6.40
C GLY A 217 -1.48 38.05 -7.63
N SER A 218 -0.78 37.02 -8.13
CA SER A 218 -1.27 36.14 -9.21
C SER A 218 -1.64 34.75 -8.68
N ALA A 219 -2.19 33.88 -9.53
CA ALA A 219 -2.70 32.56 -9.12
C ALA A 219 -1.63 31.74 -8.38
N VAL A 220 -2.01 30.87 -7.45
CA VAL A 220 -1.05 30.01 -6.72
C VAL A 220 -0.35 29.09 -7.72
N ALA A 221 0.98 29.06 -7.77
CA ALA A 221 1.74 28.07 -8.54
C ALA A 221 2.40 27.06 -7.62
N LEU A 222 2.61 25.86 -8.17
CA LEU A 222 3.52 24.89 -7.60
C LEU A 222 4.96 25.16 -8.05
N VAL A 223 5.93 24.77 -7.23
CA VAL A 223 7.36 24.98 -7.49
C VAL A 223 8.05 23.65 -7.74
N GLY A 224 8.72 23.53 -8.88
CA GLY A 224 9.46 22.33 -9.29
C GLY A 224 8.55 21.22 -9.80
N LEU A 225 8.95 20.60 -10.92
CA LEU A 225 8.11 19.60 -11.58
C LEU A 225 7.95 18.30 -10.76
N ARG A 226 9.03 17.79 -10.15
CA ARG A 226 9.00 16.52 -9.42
C ARG A 226 8.08 16.58 -8.20
N ALA A 227 8.22 17.62 -7.38
CA ALA A 227 7.37 17.84 -6.21
C ALA A 227 5.91 18.09 -6.62
N ALA A 228 5.66 18.83 -7.71
CA ALA A 228 4.31 19.04 -8.24
C ALA A 228 3.63 17.74 -8.71
N ILE A 229 4.35 16.87 -9.43
CA ILE A 229 3.83 15.55 -9.85
C ILE A 229 3.52 14.69 -8.63
N ALA A 230 4.44 14.64 -7.65
CA ALA A 230 4.26 13.85 -6.45
C ALA A 230 3.06 14.33 -5.61
N ALA A 231 2.92 15.64 -5.42
CA ALA A 231 1.81 16.27 -4.72
C ALA A 231 0.46 15.97 -5.40
N ALA A 232 0.37 16.16 -6.71
CA ALA A 232 -0.83 15.87 -7.50
C ALA A 232 -1.20 14.38 -7.44
N THR A 233 -0.21 13.49 -7.52
CA THR A 233 -0.41 12.04 -7.44
C THR A 233 -0.90 11.62 -6.05
N LEU A 234 -0.33 12.17 -4.98
CA LEU A 234 -0.76 11.89 -3.61
C LEU A 234 -2.18 12.40 -3.33
N ALA A 235 -2.49 13.63 -3.75
CA ALA A 235 -3.84 14.20 -3.62
C ALA A 235 -4.87 13.38 -4.43
N GLY A 236 -4.53 12.99 -5.65
CA GLY A 236 -5.40 12.16 -6.50
C GLY A 236 -5.65 10.76 -5.97
N ARG A 237 -4.65 10.13 -5.35
CA ARG A 237 -4.84 8.85 -4.65
C ARG A 237 -5.73 9.00 -3.43
N CYS A 238 -5.61 10.10 -2.69
CA CYS A 238 -6.53 10.41 -1.60
C CYS A 238 -7.97 10.55 -2.12
N ALA A 239 -8.18 11.27 -3.22
CA ALA A 239 -9.50 11.39 -3.84
C ALA A 239 -10.08 10.04 -4.29
N GLN A 240 -9.27 9.15 -4.87
CA GLN A 240 -9.70 7.80 -5.21
C GLN A 240 -10.13 6.99 -3.99
N ARG A 241 -9.39 7.09 -2.86
CA ARG A 241 -9.80 6.43 -1.61
C ARG A 241 -11.11 7.00 -1.06
N ILE A 242 -11.26 8.32 -1.04
CA ILE A 242 -12.51 8.97 -0.62
C ILE A 242 -13.68 8.46 -1.46
N ALA A 243 -13.50 8.36 -2.78
CA ALA A 243 -14.52 7.85 -3.70
C ALA A 243 -14.82 6.35 -3.51
N ALA A 244 -13.81 5.54 -3.18
CA ALA A 244 -13.96 4.11 -2.90
C ALA A 244 -14.52 3.80 -1.50
N GLY A 245 -14.54 4.78 -0.59
CA GLY A 245 -14.91 4.64 0.81
C GLY A 245 -13.69 4.63 1.74
N LEU A 246 -13.81 5.33 2.87
CA LEU A 246 -12.76 5.42 3.88
C LEU A 246 -12.81 4.25 4.87
N GLY A 247 -11.65 3.93 5.44
CA GLY A 247 -11.47 2.82 6.38
C GLY A 247 -11.40 1.45 5.69
N PRO A 248 -11.31 0.36 6.46
CA PRO A 248 -11.30 -0.99 5.91
C PRO A 248 -12.56 -1.28 5.07
N ALA A 249 -12.47 -2.28 4.19
CA ALA A 249 -13.64 -2.82 3.52
C ALA A 249 -14.61 -3.46 4.54
N ALA A 250 -15.87 -3.62 4.16
CA ALA A 250 -16.73 -4.53 4.91
C ALA A 250 -16.32 -5.99 4.59
N PRO A 251 -16.31 -6.93 5.55
CA PRO A 251 -15.84 -8.29 5.32
C PRO A 251 -16.49 -9.03 4.13
N GLY A 252 -17.76 -8.76 3.84
CA GLY A 252 -18.47 -9.34 2.70
C GLY A 252 -18.44 -8.52 1.40
N ASP A 253 -17.80 -7.35 1.39
CA ASP A 253 -17.82 -6.39 0.29
C ASP A 253 -16.44 -6.27 -0.35
N ALA A 254 -16.01 -7.35 -1.00
CA ALA A 254 -14.76 -7.35 -1.76
C ALA A 254 -15.01 -6.84 -3.18
N ASP A 255 -14.10 -5.97 -3.65
CA ASP A 255 -14.09 -5.48 -5.04
C ASP A 255 -13.80 -6.60 -6.07
N VAL A 256 -13.39 -7.79 -5.61
CA VAL A 256 -13.11 -8.98 -6.43
C VAL A 256 -14.08 -10.11 -6.09
N PRO A 257 -14.54 -10.91 -7.08
CA PRO A 257 -15.40 -12.06 -6.80
C PRO A 257 -14.71 -13.07 -5.88
N LEU A 258 -15.25 -13.25 -4.68
CA LEU A 258 -14.81 -14.25 -3.73
C LEU A 258 -15.51 -15.58 -4.09
N ASP A 259 -14.83 -16.44 -4.85
CA ASP A 259 -15.26 -17.82 -5.10
C ASP A 259 -14.97 -18.64 -3.83
N VAL A 260 -15.93 -18.65 -2.90
CA VAL A 260 -15.77 -19.25 -1.57
C VAL A 260 -16.41 -20.64 -1.50
N ASP A 261 -15.61 -21.63 -1.14
CA ASP A 261 -16.03 -22.99 -0.78
C ASP A 261 -16.12 -23.09 0.76
N ASP A 262 -17.21 -22.55 1.31
CA ASP A 262 -17.45 -22.48 2.76
C ASP A 262 -17.39 -23.87 3.42
N GLU A 263 -17.97 -24.88 2.76
CA GLU A 263 -17.99 -26.25 3.28
C GLU A 263 -16.57 -26.81 3.47
N ARG A 264 -15.68 -26.56 2.49
CA ARG A 264 -14.28 -26.96 2.58
C ARG A 264 -13.53 -26.18 3.64
N PHE A 265 -13.73 -24.86 3.69
CA PHE A 265 -13.10 -24.01 4.69
C PHE A 265 -13.47 -24.46 6.11
N ASP A 266 -14.76 -24.57 6.39
CA ASP A 266 -15.28 -24.94 7.71
C ASP A 266 -14.86 -26.35 8.13
N ARG A 267 -14.86 -27.29 7.19
CA ARG A 267 -14.39 -28.66 7.45
C ARG A 267 -12.93 -28.67 7.87
N GLN A 268 -12.09 -27.87 7.21
CA GLN A 268 -10.69 -27.75 7.56
C GLN A 268 -10.53 -27.07 8.93
N LEU A 269 -11.18 -25.92 9.13
CA LEU A 269 -11.06 -25.14 10.35
C LEU A 269 -11.46 -25.93 11.60
N ARG A 270 -12.54 -26.74 11.54
CA ARG A 270 -12.99 -27.60 12.66
C ARG A 270 -11.96 -28.63 13.13
N GLN A 271 -10.97 -28.97 12.31
CA GLN A 271 -9.93 -29.95 12.65
C GLN A 271 -8.72 -29.31 13.34
N LEU A 272 -8.66 -27.97 13.42
CA LEU A 272 -7.50 -27.23 13.86
C LEU A 272 -7.74 -26.61 15.23
N VAL A 273 -6.70 -26.61 16.07
CA VAL A 273 -6.75 -26.04 17.41
C VAL A 273 -5.51 -25.21 17.66
N GLY A 274 -5.69 -23.91 17.88
CA GLY A 274 -4.63 -22.97 18.23
C GLY A 274 -3.68 -22.58 17.08
N ARG A 275 -3.31 -23.51 16.20
CA ARG A 275 -2.39 -23.25 15.07
C ARG A 275 -2.73 -24.11 13.85
N ALA A 276 -2.35 -23.60 12.68
CA ALA A 276 -2.42 -24.30 11.40
C ALA A 276 -1.05 -24.27 10.70
N GLY A 277 -0.55 -25.44 10.30
CA GLY A 277 0.66 -25.57 9.49
C GLY A 277 0.43 -25.17 8.03
N ASP A 278 1.46 -25.36 7.20
CA ASP A 278 1.42 -24.96 5.78
C ASP A 278 0.32 -25.61 4.97
N HIS A 279 0.14 -26.92 5.11
CA HIS A 279 -0.88 -27.61 4.33
C HIS A 279 -2.28 -27.17 4.73
N GLU A 280 -2.56 -27.13 6.03
CA GLU A 280 -3.85 -26.77 6.60
C GLU A 280 -4.22 -25.33 6.24
N THR A 281 -3.28 -24.41 6.36
CA THR A 281 -3.48 -23.00 6.01
C THR A 281 -3.76 -22.84 4.52
N LYS A 282 -3.02 -23.53 3.65
CA LYS A 282 -3.25 -23.49 2.21
C LYS A 282 -4.57 -24.11 1.78
N VAL A 283 -5.09 -25.10 2.52
CA VAL A 283 -6.44 -25.63 2.27
C VAL A 283 -7.50 -24.57 2.54
N MET A 284 -7.36 -23.79 3.63
CA MET A 284 -8.25 -22.67 3.94
C MET A 284 -8.13 -21.54 2.90
N LEU A 285 -6.90 -21.13 2.56
CA LEU A 285 -6.64 -20.12 1.52
C LEU A 285 -7.26 -20.52 0.17
N ARG A 286 -7.06 -21.76 -0.26
CA ARG A 286 -7.60 -22.25 -1.52
C ARG A 286 -9.13 -22.29 -1.54
N ALA A 287 -9.77 -22.50 -0.39
CA ALA A 287 -11.23 -22.42 -0.27
C ALA A 287 -11.76 -20.99 -0.48
N TRP A 288 -10.89 -19.97 -0.40
CA TRP A 288 -11.19 -18.57 -0.68
C TRP A 288 -10.67 -18.10 -2.05
N GLY A 289 -10.30 -19.03 -2.92
CA GLY A 289 -9.75 -18.74 -4.24
C GLY A 289 -8.33 -18.16 -4.23
N VAL A 290 -7.63 -18.18 -3.09
CA VAL A 290 -6.23 -17.73 -3.03
C VAL A 290 -5.34 -18.75 -3.77
N PRO A 291 -4.51 -18.32 -4.75
CA PRO A 291 -3.59 -19.22 -5.42
C PRO A 291 -2.52 -19.75 -4.46
N VAL A 292 -2.39 -21.06 -4.37
CA VAL A 292 -1.41 -21.78 -3.55
C VAL A 292 -0.69 -22.82 -4.38
N THR A 293 0.56 -23.15 -4.05
CA THR A 293 1.28 -24.25 -4.70
C THR A 293 0.54 -25.58 -4.50
N ARG A 294 0.42 -26.39 -5.55
CA ARG A 294 -0.15 -27.74 -5.47
C ARG A 294 0.74 -28.62 -4.60
N GLN A 295 0.14 -29.17 -3.54
CA GLN A 295 0.85 -30.02 -2.59
C GLN A 295 -0.06 -31.07 -1.95
N ALA A 296 0.54 -32.13 -1.45
CA ALA A 296 -0.14 -33.21 -0.75
C ALA A 296 0.73 -33.78 0.38
N VAL A 297 0.08 -34.27 1.43
CA VAL A 297 0.74 -34.92 2.56
C VAL A 297 0.98 -36.40 2.25
N ALA A 298 2.19 -36.87 2.53
CA ALA A 298 2.62 -38.25 2.39
C ALA A 298 3.04 -38.82 3.74
N ALA A 299 2.32 -39.84 4.22
CA ALA A 299 2.64 -40.52 5.48
C ALA A 299 3.75 -41.58 5.36
N THR A 300 4.18 -41.92 4.14
CA THR A 300 5.24 -42.92 3.91
C THR A 300 6.10 -42.54 2.72
N PRO A 301 7.36 -43.02 2.63
CA PRO A 301 8.21 -42.80 1.46
C PRO A 301 7.56 -43.30 0.16
N SER A 302 6.86 -44.43 0.20
CA SER A 302 6.13 -44.97 -0.95
C SER A 302 4.99 -44.05 -1.41
N ALA A 303 4.21 -43.51 -0.46
CA ALA A 303 3.18 -42.52 -0.78
C ALA A 303 3.79 -41.24 -1.36
N ALA A 304 4.92 -40.77 -0.84
CA ALA A 304 5.62 -39.59 -1.32
C ALA A 304 6.05 -39.75 -2.79
N THR A 305 6.67 -40.87 -3.14
CA THR A 305 7.06 -41.13 -4.54
C THR A 305 5.88 -41.21 -5.50
N ARG A 306 4.73 -41.74 -5.06
CA ARG A 306 3.51 -41.78 -5.87
C ARG A 306 2.91 -40.40 -6.08
N LEU A 307 2.89 -39.56 -5.04
CA LEU A 307 2.44 -38.18 -5.13
C LEU A 307 3.37 -37.35 -6.03
N ALA A 308 4.68 -37.53 -5.92
CA ALA A 308 5.67 -36.88 -6.79
C ALA A 308 5.45 -37.22 -8.27
N LYS A 309 5.24 -38.50 -8.59
CA LYS A 309 4.91 -38.94 -9.96
C LYS A 309 3.61 -38.33 -10.49
N ARG A 310 2.61 -38.13 -9.63
CA ARG A 310 1.33 -37.51 -10.00
C ARG A 310 1.47 -35.99 -10.20
N ALA A 311 2.28 -35.33 -9.38
CA ALA A 311 2.55 -33.90 -9.50
C ALA A 311 3.39 -33.57 -10.75
N GLY A 312 4.27 -34.49 -11.16
CA GLY A 312 5.26 -34.26 -12.20
C GLY A 312 6.58 -33.76 -11.62
N PHE A 313 7.70 -34.26 -12.13
CA PHE A 313 9.03 -33.83 -11.69
C PHE A 313 9.48 -32.56 -12.44
N PRO A 314 10.33 -31.70 -11.84
CA PRO A 314 10.88 -31.82 -10.49
C PRO A 314 9.85 -31.46 -9.40
N VAL A 315 10.05 -32.02 -8.20
CA VAL A 315 9.22 -31.71 -7.01
C VAL A 315 10.09 -31.25 -5.85
N GLN A 316 9.44 -30.71 -4.82
CA GLN A 316 10.07 -30.39 -3.55
C GLN A 316 9.41 -31.17 -2.40
N VAL A 317 10.19 -31.49 -1.37
CA VAL A 317 9.73 -32.20 -0.17
C VAL A 317 10.10 -31.40 1.07
N LYS A 318 9.15 -31.23 2.00
CA LYS A 318 9.35 -30.53 3.28
C LYS A 318 8.60 -31.22 4.42
N PRO A 319 8.94 -31.04 5.70
CA PRO A 319 8.23 -31.69 6.80
C PRO A 319 6.77 -31.22 6.87
N TRP A 320 5.85 -32.12 7.27
CA TRP A 320 4.49 -31.75 7.64
C TRP A 320 4.38 -31.66 9.15
N SER A 321 4.50 -30.44 9.68
CA SER A 321 4.31 -30.14 11.11
C SER A 321 3.89 -28.69 11.29
N ALA A 322 2.97 -28.44 12.23
CA ALA A 322 2.61 -27.09 12.65
C ALA A 322 3.76 -26.40 13.41
N ASP A 323 4.72 -27.18 13.93
CA ASP A 323 5.86 -26.69 14.71
C ASP A 323 7.15 -26.53 13.89
N ALA A 324 7.21 -27.06 12.67
CA ALA A 324 8.33 -26.77 11.76
C ALA A 324 8.42 -25.25 11.58
N PRO A 325 9.59 -24.59 11.45
CA PRO A 325 9.68 -23.15 11.17
C PRO A 325 9.26 -22.82 9.73
N PRO A 326 8.90 -21.56 9.38
CA PRO A 326 8.65 -21.17 8.00
C PRO A 326 9.88 -21.37 7.11
N GLU A 327 9.68 -21.54 5.80
CA GLU A 327 10.81 -21.75 4.85
C GLU A 327 11.89 -20.70 4.96
N PRO A 328 11.56 -19.40 4.92
CA PRO A 328 12.57 -18.37 5.00
C PRO A 328 13.26 -18.29 6.38
N ASP A 329 12.72 -18.98 7.39
CA ASP A 329 13.24 -19.01 8.75
C ASP A 329 13.89 -20.38 9.07
N GLY A 330 14.23 -21.16 8.04
CA GLY A 330 15.05 -22.37 8.16
C GLY A 330 14.30 -23.70 8.12
N CYS A 331 13.10 -23.76 7.55
CA CYS A 331 12.44 -25.06 7.29
C CYS A 331 13.31 -25.94 6.37
N PRO A 332 13.59 -27.21 6.72
CA PRO A 332 14.25 -28.14 5.82
C PRO A 332 13.39 -28.39 4.58
N VAL A 333 13.92 -28.02 3.41
CA VAL A 333 13.26 -28.28 2.12
C VAL A 333 14.27 -28.89 1.16
N GLU A 334 13.95 -30.09 0.68
CA GLU A 334 14.68 -30.76 -0.40
C GLU A 334 14.06 -30.34 -1.72
N VAL A 335 14.88 -29.77 -2.61
CA VAL A 335 14.47 -29.22 -3.91
C VAL A 335 15.10 -30.01 -5.07
N ASP A 336 14.69 -29.70 -6.30
CA ASP A 336 15.23 -30.31 -7.53
C ASP A 336 15.22 -31.85 -7.50
N LEU A 337 14.13 -32.44 -7.00
CA LEU A 337 13.97 -33.88 -6.93
C LEU A 337 13.38 -34.38 -8.25
N TRP A 338 14.19 -35.09 -9.06
CA TRP A 338 13.83 -35.46 -10.44
C TRP A 338 13.29 -36.89 -10.59
N ASN A 339 13.38 -37.71 -9.54
CA ASN A 339 12.98 -39.11 -9.60
C ASN A 339 12.56 -39.67 -8.22
N ALA A 340 12.00 -40.87 -8.23
CA ALA A 340 11.50 -41.53 -7.03
C ALA A 340 12.58 -41.87 -5.97
N PRO A 341 13.78 -42.38 -6.34
CA PRO A 341 14.89 -42.53 -5.39
C PRO A 341 15.22 -41.24 -4.63
N ASP A 342 15.29 -40.10 -5.32
CA ASP A 342 15.60 -38.81 -4.69
C ASP A 342 14.53 -38.42 -3.67
N VAL A 343 13.25 -38.58 -4.03
CA VAL A 343 12.12 -38.32 -3.11
C VAL A 343 12.15 -39.23 -1.88
N ARG A 344 12.58 -40.49 -1.99
CA ARG A 344 12.70 -41.37 -0.81
C ARG A 344 13.81 -40.92 0.12
N ARG A 345 14.95 -40.47 -0.41
CA ARG A 345 16.05 -39.92 0.41
C ARG A 345 15.60 -38.63 1.08
N ALA A 346 14.98 -37.73 0.31
CA ALA A 346 14.45 -36.47 0.80
C ALA A 346 13.45 -36.66 1.95
N PHE A 347 12.55 -37.66 1.87
CA PHE A 347 11.62 -37.99 2.94
C PHE A 347 12.33 -38.18 4.29
N VAL A 348 13.42 -38.95 4.32
CA VAL A 348 14.18 -39.23 5.54
C VAL A 348 14.99 -38.00 5.97
N THR A 349 15.62 -37.31 5.02
CA THR A 349 16.45 -36.14 5.29
C THR A 349 15.64 -35.04 5.96
N VAL A 350 14.50 -34.63 5.38
CA VAL A 350 13.73 -33.49 5.92
C VAL A 350 13.15 -33.78 7.30
N THR A 351 12.72 -35.01 7.57
CA THR A 351 12.21 -35.37 8.90
C THR A 351 13.31 -35.33 9.95
N ARG A 352 14.51 -35.82 9.59
CA ARG A 352 15.68 -35.81 10.47
C ARG A 352 16.14 -34.39 10.77
N GLU A 353 16.26 -33.56 9.75
CA GLU A 353 16.70 -32.16 9.89
C GLU A 353 15.69 -31.30 10.63
N ALA A 354 14.40 -31.62 10.52
CA ALA A 354 13.35 -30.97 11.29
C ALA A 354 13.27 -31.47 12.75
N GLY A 355 14.12 -32.42 13.15
CA GLY A 355 14.09 -33.02 14.50
C GLY A 355 12.81 -33.83 14.79
N LEU A 356 12.12 -34.28 13.74
CA LEU A 356 10.88 -35.07 13.86
C LEU A 356 11.20 -36.57 13.97
N PRO A 357 10.32 -37.38 14.60
CA PRO A 357 10.47 -38.83 14.62
C PRO A 357 10.63 -39.42 13.21
N GLU A 358 11.46 -40.46 13.08
CA GLU A 358 11.61 -41.16 11.80
C GLU A 358 10.26 -41.70 11.31
N GLY A 359 9.98 -41.55 10.01
CA GLY A 359 8.68 -41.92 9.44
C GLY A 359 7.60 -40.86 9.59
N SER A 360 7.92 -39.71 10.20
CA SER A 360 6.98 -38.57 10.24
C SER A 360 6.54 -38.18 8.83
N PRO A 361 5.27 -37.80 8.66
CA PRO A 361 4.73 -37.43 7.37
C PRO A 361 5.38 -36.15 6.80
N VAL A 362 5.41 -36.05 5.46
CA VAL A 362 6.00 -34.93 4.73
C VAL A 362 5.02 -34.33 3.73
N ILE A 363 5.25 -33.09 3.33
CA ILE A 363 4.57 -32.45 2.21
C ILE A 363 5.39 -32.70 0.95
N VAL A 364 4.74 -33.21 -0.09
CA VAL A 364 5.28 -33.24 -1.47
C VAL A 364 4.56 -32.15 -2.25
N ARG A 365 5.31 -31.23 -2.86
CA ARG A 365 4.76 -30.13 -3.66
C ARG A 365 5.41 -30.01 -5.03
N GLU A 366 4.71 -29.34 -5.95
CA GLU A 366 5.32 -28.86 -7.19
C GLU A 366 6.42 -27.83 -6.91
N THR A 367 7.35 -27.69 -7.86
CA THR A 367 8.34 -26.60 -7.83
C THR A 367 7.63 -25.25 -8.02
N PRO A 368 7.77 -24.29 -7.09
CA PRO A 368 7.22 -22.95 -7.25
C PRO A 368 7.77 -22.26 -8.51
N PRO A 369 6.99 -21.36 -9.16
CA PRO A 369 7.47 -20.60 -10.30
C PRO A 369 8.65 -19.69 -9.92
N ALA A 370 9.38 -19.22 -10.92
CA ALA A 370 10.33 -18.13 -10.74
C ALA A 370 9.56 -16.80 -10.58
N GLY A 371 10.10 -15.90 -9.76
CA GLY A 371 9.47 -14.60 -9.55
C GLY A 371 10.06 -13.85 -8.36
N ARG A 372 9.48 -12.69 -8.06
CA ARG A 372 9.84 -11.89 -6.89
C ARG A 372 9.24 -12.50 -5.64
N GLU A 373 10.06 -12.68 -4.61
CA GLU A 373 9.57 -13.13 -3.31
C GLU A 373 9.11 -11.95 -2.44
N VAL A 374 7.96 -12.14 -1.79
CA VAL A 374 7.32 -11.19 -0.88
C VAL A 374 6.84 -11.97 0.35
N ARG A 375 6.94 -11.38 1.54
CA ARG A 375 6.23 -11.89 2.72
C ARG A 375 5.06 -10.97 3.04
N ALA A 376 3.94 -11.54 3.45
CA ALA A 376 2.79 -10.78 3.91
C ALA A 376 2.19 -11.39 5.18
N GLN A 377 1.57 -10.57 5.99
CA GLN A 377 0.87 -11.00 7.20
C GLN A 377 -0.43 -10.21 7.35
N ILE A 378 -1.46 -10.86 7.88
CA ILE A 378 -2.69 -10.20 8.34
C ILE A 378 -2.74 -10.44 9.84
N VAL A 379 -2.52 -9.37 10.59
CA VAL A 379 -2.35 -9.37 12.05
C VAL A 379 -3.38 -8.47 12.69
N ARG A 380 -3.83 -8.82 13.89
CA ARG A 380 -4.72 -7.97 14.68
C ARG A 380 -3.86 -7.01 15.50
N ASP A 381 -4.06 -5.71 15.28
CA ASP A 381 -3.57 -4.66 16.16
C ASP A 381 -4.73 -4.21 17.07
N ASP A 382 -4.44 -3.98 18.35
CA ASP A 382 -5.46 -3.67 19.36
C ASP A 382 -6.17 -2.33 19.09
N ALA A 383 -5.46 -1.34 18.52
CA ALA A 383 -6.00 -0.03 18.23
C ALA A 383 -6.58 0.06 16.82
N LEU A 384 -5.93 -0.59 15.84
CA LEU A 384 -6.26 -0.44 14.41
C LEU A 384 -7.15 -1.55 13.86
N GLY A 385 -7.34 -2.65 14.61
CA GLY A 385 -8.00 -3.86 14.13
C GLY A 385 -7.11 -4.69 13.20
N TRP A 386 -7.72 -5.45 12.29
CA TRP A 386 -6.97 -6.23 11.32
C TRP A 386 -6.14 -5.32 10.40
N THR A 387 -4.87 -5.65 10.25
CA THR A 387 -3.93 -4.91 9.41
C THR A 387 -3.15 -5.90 8.54
N ALA A 388 -3.15 -5.66 7.23
CA ALA A 388 -2.26 -6.34 6.31
C ALA A 388 -0.91 -5.61 6.29
N VAL A 389 0.19 -6.34 6.45
CA VAL A 389 1.56 -5.82 6.35
C VAL A 389 2.32 -6.65 5.34
N VAL A 390 2.99 -5.97 4.41
CA VAL A 390 3.78 -6.57 3.33
C VAL A 390 5.23 -6.16 3.50
N HIS A 391 6.11 -7.16 3.44
CA HIS A 391 7.55 -7.02 3.54
C HIS A 391 8.18 -7.39 2.20
N VAL A 392 8.88 -6.42 1.61
CA VAL A 392 9.66 -6.61 0.37
C VAL A 392 11.13 -6.48 0.72
N ALA A 393 11.94 -7.45 0.29
CA ALA A 393 13.38 -7.41 0.55
C ALA A 393 14.02 -6.12 0.01
N GLY A 394 14.75 -5.41 0.88
CA GLY A 394 15.43 -4.15 0.55
C GLY A 394 14.55 -2.89 0.66
N ALA A 395 13.26 -3.01 0.98
CA ALA A 395 12.35 -1.88 1.15
C ALA A 395 11.77 -1.84 2.58
N PRO A 396 11.36 -0.65 3.07
CA PRO A 396 10.55 -0.55 4.29
C PRO A 396 9.23 -1.34 4.15
N PRO A 397 8.67 -1.88 5.24
CA PRO A 397 7.37 -2.53 5.20
C PRO A 397 6.28 -1.52 4.82
N VAL A 398 5.27 -2.01 4.10
CA VAL A 398 4.05 -1.27 3.77
C VAL A 398 2.85 -1.97 4.39
N ALA A 399 1.84 -1.20 4.79
CA ALA A 399 0.67 -1.74 5.46
C ALA A 399 -0.62 -1.09 4.96
N ALA A 400 -1.74 -1.72 5.28
CA ALA A 400 -3.09 -1.22 5.05
C ALA A 400 -4.08 -1.88 6.03
N PRO A 401 -5.13 -1.18 6.47
CA PRO A 401 -6.22 -1.80 7.22
C PRO A 401 -6.86 -2.95 6.42
N ALA A 402 -7.20 -4.02 7.11
CA ALA A 402 -7.88 -5.19 6.56
C ALA A 402 -9.30 -5.30 7.15
N PRO A 403 -10.27 -5.87 6.40
CA PRO A 403 -10.13 -6.40 5.05
C PRO A 403 -9.87 -5.30 3.99
N LEU A 404 -9.08 -5.66 2.98
CA LEU A 404 -8.50 -4.72 2.03
C LEU A 404 -9.51 -4.30 0.96
N ARG A 405 -9.61 -2.98 0.72
CA ARG A 405 -10.17 -2.45 -0.53
C ARG A 405 -9.17 -2.59 -1.67
N ALA A 406 -9.63 -2.61 -2.91
CA ALA A 406 -8.75 -2.65 -4.08
C ALA A 406 -7.76 -1.46 -4.12
N VAL A 407 -8.21 -0.27 -3.71
CA VAL A 407 -7.37 0.94 -3.64
C VAL A 407 -6.22 0.82 -2.63
N ASP A 408 -6.41 0.07 -1.55
CA ASP A 408 -5.38 -0.14 -0.52
C ASP A 408 -4.46 -1.31 -0.88
N ALA A 409 -5.00 -2.37 -1.49
CA ALA A 409 -4.21 -3.46 -2.05
C ALA A 409 -3.26 -2.94 -3.14
N ALA A 410 -3.73 -2.04 -4.01
CA ALA A 410 -2.91 -1.37 -5.03
C ALA A 410 -1.70 -0.62 -4.42
N GLU A 411 -1.84 -0.07 -3.21
CA GLU A 411 -0.75 0.63 -2.54
C GLU A 411 0.26 -0.32 -1.90
N LEU A 412 -0.20 -1.45 -1.36
CA LEU A 412 0.69 -2.50 -0.84
C LEU A 412 1.60 -3.04 -1.95
N VAL A 413 1.02 -3.35 -3.12
CA VAL A 413 1.77 -4.00 -4.20
C VAL A 413 2.70 -3.06 -4.97
N ARG A 414 2.52 -1.73 -4.86
CA ARG A 414 3.45 -0.74 -5.43
C ARG A 414 4.87 -0.90 -4.91
N ALA A 415 5.03 -1.33 -3.65
CA ALA A 415 6.34 -1.57 -3.06
C ALA A 415 7.09 -2.77 -3.68
N VAL A 416 6.40 -3.61 -4.45
CA VAL A 416 6.99 -4.76 -5.15
C VAL A 416 7.49 -4.31 -6.51
N GLU A 417 8.78 -3.99 -6.62
CA GLU A 417 9.41 -3.47 -7.83
C GLU A 417 10.34 -4.49 -8.50
N ALA A 418 10.53 -4.35 -9.81
CA ALA A 418 11.65 -4.95 -10.52
C ALA A 418 12.93 -4.22 -10.09
N THR A 419 13.78 -4.90 -9.31
CA THR A 419 14.93 -4.25 -8.66
C THR A 419 16.22 -4.30 -9.49
N ARG A 420 16.29 -5.14 -10.54
CA ARG A 420 17.46 -5.25 -11.41
C ARG A 420 17.07 -4.95 -12.85
N ALA A 421 17.98 -4.31 -13.58
CA ALA A 421 17.82 -4.08 -15.01
C ALA A 421 17.65 -5.43 -15.73
N GLY A 422 16.53 -5.59 -16.45
CA GLY A 422 16.18 -6.82 -17.16
C GLY A 422 15.29 -7.80 -16.39
N ASP A 423 15.01 -7.55 -15.11
CA ASP A 423 13.95 -8.28 -14.40
C ASP A 423 12.60 -7.97 -15.07
N ALA A 424 11.76 -8.99 -15.26
CA ALA A 424 10.40 -8.77 -15.72
C ALA A 424 9.59 -8.03 -14.64
N GLU A 425 8.70 -7.13 -15.06
CA GLU A 425 7.78 -6.45 -14.14
C GLU A 425 6.93 -7.50 -13.40
N PRO A 426 6.81 -7.43 -12.06
CA PRO A 426 6.03 -8.39 -11.29
C PRO A 426 4.53 -8.25 -11.56
N ASP A 427 3.80 -9.36 -11.48
CA ASP A 427 2.34 -9.38 -11.54
C ASP A 427 1.68 -8.83 -10.26
N ARG A 428 1.74 -7.50 -10.12
CA ARG A 428 1.16 -6.75 -9.00
C ARG A 428 -0.36 -6.89 -8.93
N ASP A 429 -1.02 -7.05 -10.07
CA ASP A 429 -2.48 -7.17 -10.14
C ASP A 429 -2.91 -8.51 -9.50
N ALA A 430 -2.21 -9.61 -9.82
CA ALA A 430 -2.43 -10.90 -9.18
C ALA A 430 -2.07 -10.92 -7.69
N LEU A 431 -1.00 -10.25 -7.28
CA LEU A 431 -0.67 -10.12 -5.86
C LEU A 431 -1.75 -9.33 -5.11
N ALA A 432 -2.29 -8.26 -5.69
CA ALA A 432 -3.33 -7.45 -5.07
C ALA A 432 -4.59 -8.29 -4.83
N GLU A 433 -5.04 -9.03 -5.84
CA GLU A 433 -6.20 -9.93 -5.71
C GLU A 433 -5.97 -11.01 -4.64
N LEU A 434 -4.78 -11.61 -4.60
CA LEU A 434 -4.38 -12.60 -3.59
C LEU A 434 -4.49 -12.03 -2.17
N LEU A 435 -3.96 -10.82 -1.95
CA LEU A 435 -3.99 -10.15 -0.64
C LEU A 435 -5.42 -9.77 -0.24
N VAL A 436 -6.24 -9.28 -1.18
CA VAL A 436 -7.66 -8.98 -0.92
C VAL A 436 -8.38 -10.24 -0.44
N ARG A 437 -8.32 -11.35 -1.19
CA ARG A 437 -8.94 -12.63 -0.82
C ARG A 437 -8.49 -13.13 0.56
N ALA A 438 -7.19 -13.11 0.83
CA ALA A 438 -6.65 -13.53 2.13
C ALA A 438 -7.13 -12.64 3.28
N SER A 439 -7.21 -11.32 3.06
CA SER A 439 -7.66 -10.36 4.09
C SER A 439 -9.15 -10.49 4.40
N HIS A 440 -9.98 -10.71 3.37
CA HIS A 440 -11.41 -10.96 3.54
C HIS A 440 -11.68 -12.31 4.22
N MET A 441 -10.92 -13.36 3.90
CA MET A 441 -11.00 -14.64 4.61
C MET A 441 -10.81 -14.45 6.12
N VAL A 442 -9.76 -13.76 6.53
CA VAL A 442 -9.50 -13.52 7.97
C VAL A 442 -10.60 -12.68 8.60
N ALA A 443 -11.03 -11.61 7.93
CA ALA A 443 -12.02 -10.68 8.47
C ALA A 443 -13.44 -11.28 8.57
N VAL A 444 -13.86 -12.12 7.62
CA VAL A 444 -15.16 -12.82 7.69
C VAL A 444 -15.16 -13.86 8.81
N HIS A 445 -14.00 -14.43 9.10
CA HIS A 445 -13.80 -15.39 10.19
C HIS A 445 -13.06 -14.77 11.38
N ASP A 446 -13.43 -13.53 11.74
CA ASP A 446 -12.80 -12.70 12.79
C ASP A 446 -12.55 -13.45 14.11
N ASP A 447 -13.52 -14.28 14.52
CA ASP A 447 -13.49 -15.07 15.76
C ASP A 447 -12.59 -16.33 15.71
N ALA A 448 -12.04 -16.67 14.54
CA ALA A 448 -11.29 -17.91 14.31
C ALA A 448 -9.79 -17.68 14.17
N PHE A 449 -9.38 -16.46 13.83
CA PHE A 449 -7.98 -16.12 13.56
C PHE A 449 -7.45 -15.14 14.60
N ASP A 450 -6.21 -15.39 15.02
CA ASP A 450 -5.39 -14.38 15.70
C ASP A 450 -4.39 -13.75 14.72
N ARG A 451 -3.94 -14.52 13.72
CA ARG A 451 -2.93 -14.11 12.74
C ARG A 451 -2.91 -15.04 11.53
N LEU A 452 -2.69 -14.48 10.34
CA LEU A 452 -2.33 -15.22 9.13
C LEU A 452 -0.97 -14.74 8.62
N ASP A 453 -0.04 -15.67 8.41
CA ASP A 453 1.27 -15.42 7.82
C ASP A 453 1.33 -16.06 6.43
N LEU A 454 1.51 -15.23 5.40
CA LEU A 454 1.91 -15.65 4.07
C LEU A 454 3.44 -15.53 3.99
N ALA A 455 4.11 -16.47 4.64
CA ALA A 455 5.55 -16.44 4.90
C ALA A 455 6.39 -16.39 3.62
N ARG A 456 5.89 -16.99 2.53
CA ARG A 456 6.54 -16.95 1.22
C ARG A 456 5.50 -16.85 0.11
N VAL A 457 5.44 -15.71 -0.56
CA VAL A 457 4.63 -15.47 -1.76
C VAL A 457 5.57 -15.21 -2.93
N ILE A 458 5.36 -15.90 -4.05
CA ILE A 458 6.09 -15.64 -5.28
C ILE A 458 5.17 -14.87 -6.23
N VAL A 459 5.64 -13.72 -6.68
CA VAL A 459 5.01 -12.87 -7.68
C VAL A 459 5.74 -13.11 -9.00
N ALA A 460 5.10 -13.83 -9.92
CA ALA A 460 5.67 -14.16 -11.22
C ALA A 460 5.70 -12.90 -12.13
N PRO A 461 6.30 -13.00 -13.33
CA PRO A 461 6.23 -11.94 -14.32
C PRO A 461 4.78 -11.52 -14.61
N ARG A 462 4.59 -10.26 -15.03
CA ARG A 462 3.29 -9.67 -15.32
C ARG A 462 2.46 -10.55 -16.26
N GLY A 463 1.27 -10.96 -15.81
CA GLY A 463 0.35 -11.85 -16.53
C GLY A 463 0.51 -13.33 -16.19
N GLU A 464 1.50 -13.71 -15.39
CA GLU A 464 1.76 -15.10 -14.96
C GLU A 464 1.28 -15.39 -13.53
N GLY A 465 0.81 -14.37 -12.79
CA GLY A 465 0.15 -14.54 -11.51
C GLY A 465 1.05 -14.40 -10.27
N ALA A 466 0.46 -14.66 -9.10
CA ALA A 466 1.14 -14.73 -7.81
C ALA A 466 0.66 -15.96 -7.04
N VAL A 467 1.53 -16.59 -6.26
CA VAL A 467 1.21 -17.85 -5.56
C VAL A 467 1.81 -17.90 -4.15
N VAL A 468 1.02 -18.37 -3.20
CA VAL A 468 1.48 -18.66 -1.84
C VAL A 468 2.24 -19.99 -1.82
N VAL A 469 3.51 -19.93 -1.44
CA VAL A 469 4.45 -21.06 -1.38
C VAL A 469 4.67 -21.57 0.03
N ASP A 470 4.51 -20.73 1.05
CA ASP A 470 4.49 -21.13 2.45
C ASP A 470 3.55 -20.22 3.23
N ALA A 471 2.66 -20.78 4.05
CA ALA A 471 1.72 -20.02 4.86
C ALA A 471 1.39 -20.69 6.19
N ARG A 472 0.94 -19.92 7.17
CA ARG A 472 0.58 -20.40 8.52
C ARG A 472 -0.51 -19.55 9.12
N ALA A 473 -1.23 -20.10 10.08
CA ALA A 473 -2.17 -19.33 10.87
C ALA A 473 -2.06 -19.65 12.36
N SER A 474 -2.21 -18.61 13.18
CA SER A 474 -2.56 -18.76 14.59
C SER A 474 -4.07 -18.59 14.71
N LEU A 475 -4.72 -19.53 15.39
CA LEU A 475 -6.17 -19.63 15.47
C LEU A 475 -6.62 -19.38 16.90
N SER A 476 -7.67 -18.56 17.05
CA SER A 476 -8.28 -18.31 18.34
C SER A 476 -8.88 -19.62 18.87
N ARG A 477 -8.61 -19.97 20.13
CA ARG A 477 -9.24 -21.15 20.76
C ARG A 477 -10.74 -20.89 20.88
N ARG A 478 -11.57 -21.57 20.07
CA ARG A 478 -12.99 -21.71 20.42
C ARG A 478 -13.13 -22.76 21.52
N SER A 479 -13.57 -22.35 22.71
CA SER A 479 -14.40 -23.25 23.53
C SER A 479 -15.65 -23.56 22.71
N PRO A 480 -16.08 -24.83 22.61
CA PRO A 480 -17.33 -25.15 21.95
C PRO A 480 -18.47 -24.44 22.71
N ARG A 481 -19.27 -23.64 21.98
CA ARG A 481 -20.57 -23.17 22.47
C ARG A 481 -21.55 -24.33 22.48
#